data_AF-A0AAE1I9X1-F1
#
_entry.id   AF-A0AAE1I9X1-F1
#
_cell.length_a   1.000
_cell.length_b   1.000
_cell.length_c   1.000
_cell.angle_alpha   90.00
_cell.angle_beta   90.00
_cell.angle_gamma   90.00
#
_symmetry.space_group_name_H-M   'P 1'
#
loop_
_entity.id
_entity.type
_entity.pdbx_description
1 polymer ?
#
loop_
_entity_poly.entity_id
_entity_poly.type
_entity_poly.pdbx_seq_one_letter_code
_entity_poly.pdbx_strand_id
1 'polypeptide(L)'
;MDEITTMDEITSLDEITSLDEFLELHRQVQEEERQLEKEQRRLQETERYLQEEERQFQFVLQEEERQLQEEERQLQEEQRRLQGAEPKTLREFIETCHSLHLSMQVVASPFNTTISTEATLAGYIFPRRIVPWNGFAATQEWIWNGLSTANFFHSQPQFPSEHQIDYVKSRIKPIRSEFGLRNFERAAVEDAVEILFERACENPRLQSSLNLQGAVTFESHTNVEEEVGLEAPNKPEARRKSRGKGNKADECLVFKTSDGAQVPVAAIQYMPPQKLSIDQLVTGLSSEIWLERDVINTNGDDFISTSRRLAAAVITQLFSYMIDKGLQYGYVCTGEAFVFLRIPDDPSIVYFSVCVPSMDVLENGDLKLHRTAVAQVFTFLLTTTRTKPPPDVWHNEAEKLGIWEVEYDDVLAKIPLADRKRNDVLIAPYQPQCWEDFKRFPLQTRRSLATDSRILGQNARQTKTFFRLFQRLLVPVGM
;
A
#
# COMPACT_ATOMS: atom_id res chain seq x y z
N MET A 1 141.58 15.63 37.75
CA MET A 1 140.55 14.57 37.77
C MET A 1 139.48 15.04 38.72
N ASP A 2 138.47 15.66 38.11
CA ASP A 2 137.02 15.51 38.30
C ASP A 2 136.48 15.10 39.68
N GLU A 3 135.47 15.81 40.16
CA GLU A 3 134.06 15.39 40.00
C GLU A 3 133.07 16.47 40.44
N ILE A 4 131.94 16.54 39.73
CA ILE A 4 130.80 17.46 39.94
C ILE A 4 129.72 16.69 40.71
N THR A 5 129.13 17.34 41.73
CA THR A 5 128.00 16.82 42.55
C THR A 5 126.71 17.61 42.27
N THR A 6 125.62 16.86 42.39
CA THR A 6 124.16 17.05 42.18
C THR A 6 123.43 18.14 42.98
N MET A 7 122.25 18.56 42.49
CA MET A 7 121.00 19.02 43.17
C MET A 7 119.95 19.28 42.04
N ASP A 8 118.64 19.02 42.07
CA ASP A 8 117.62 18.78 43.11
C ASP A 8 116.36 18.10 42.49
N GLU A 9 115.62 17.33 43.30
CA GLU A 9 114.27 16.81 43.03
C GLU A 9 113.39 17.04 44.27
N ILE A 10 112.38 17.94 44.23
CA ILE A 10 111.19 17.89 45.11
C ILE A 10 110.00 18.61 44.44
N THR A 11 108.92 17.89 44.12
CA THR A 11 107.48 18.23 44.32
C THR A 11 106.58 17.28 43.50
N SER A 12 105.76 16.42 44.14
CA SER A 12 104.60 15.69 43.53
C SER A 12 104.09 14.53 44.44
N LEU A 13 103.57 14.79 45.64
CA LEU A 13 102.89 13.73 46.43
C LEU A 13 101.46 14.08 46.85
N ASP A 14 101.12 15.35 47.06
CA ASP A 14 99.78 15.76 47.52
C ASP A 14 98.70 15.73 46.42
N GLU A 15 99.06 15.83 45.14
CA GLU A 15 98.11 15.71 44.01
C GLU A 15 97.68 14.26 43.74
N ILE A 16 98.51 13.27 44.12
CA ILE A 16 98.29 11.84 43.82
C ILE A 16 97.22 11.24 44.76
N THR A 17 97.20 11.65 46.03
CA THR A 17 96.19 11.21 47.02
C THR A 17 94.77 11.67 46.70
N SER A 18 94.62 12.85 46.09
CA SER A 18 93.32 13.41 45.66
C SER A 18 92.78 12.70 44.41
N LEU A 19 93.68 12.24 43.54
CA LEU A 19 93.32 11.57 42.29
C LEU A 19 92.80 10.13 42.52
N ASP A 20 93.39 9.39 43.47
CA ASP A 20 92.93 8.03 43.80
C ASP A 20 91.54 8.03 44.46
N GLU A 21 91.25 8.96 45.39
CA GLU A 21 89.90 9.14 45.95
C GLU A 21 88.88 9.54 44.89
N PHE A 22 89.26 10.41 43.94
CA PHE A 22 88.41 10.81 42.83
C PHE A 22 88.10 9.64 41.87
N LEU A 23 89.08 8.79 41.58
CA LEU A 23 88.91 7.58 40.75
C LEU A 23 88.05 6.53 41.44
N GLU A 24 88.16 6.37 42.76
CA GLU A 24 87.30 5.49 43.56
C GLU A 24 85.84 5.96 43.56
N LEU A 25 85.61 7.26 43.78
CA LEU A 25 84.28 7.88 43.73
C LEU A 25 83.67 7.79 42.32
N HIS A 26 84.46 8.08 41.28
CA HIS A 26 84.00 8.01 39.89
C HIS A 26 83.58 6.59 39.51
N ARG A 27 84.29 5.57 40.01
CA ARG A 27 83.93 4.16 39.83
C ARG A 27 82.66 3.77 40.60
N GLN A 28 82.45 4.32 41.80
CA GLN A 28 81.19 4.13 42.55
C GLN A 28 80.00 4.77 41.83
N VAL A 29 80.14 6.02 41.37
CA VAL A 29 79.10 6.72 40.60
C VAL A 29 78.78 5.95 39.31
N GLN A 30 79.78 5.45 38.58
CA GLN A 30 79.55 4.63 37.39
C GLN A 30 78.90 3.26 37.66
N GLU A 31 79.07 2.70 38.86
CA GLU A 31 78.38 1.47 39.26
C GLU A 31 76.93 1.79 39.65
N GLU A 32 76.70 2.87 40.40
CA GLU A 32 75.35 3.34 40.76
C GLU A 32 74.54 3.75 39.51
N GLU A 33 75.14 4.46 38.55
CA GLU A 33 74.52 4.78 37.26
C GLU A 33 74.13 3.51 36.49
N ARG A 34 75.00 2.49 36.48
CA ARG A 34 74.69 1.20 35.86
C ARG A 34 73.59 0.43 36.60
N GLN A 35 73.48 0.56 37.92
CA GLN A 35 72.38 -0.02 38.68
C GLN A 35 71.06 0.71 38.42
N LEU A 36 71.11 2.04 38.36
CA LEU A 36 69.94 2.88 38.07
C LEU A 36 69.41 2.61 36.65
N GLU A 37 70.29 2.49 35.65
CA GLU A 37 69.88 2.10 34.28
C GLU A 37 69.24 0.70 34.24
N LYS A 38 69.76 -0.26 35.02
CA LYS A 38 69.18 -1.60 35.10
C LYS A 38 67.80 -1.57 35.76
N GLU A 39 67.61 -0.79 36.81
CA GLU A 39 66.29 -0.59 37.43
C GLU A 39 65.31 0.12 36.50
N GLN A 40 65.75 1.17 35.80
CA GLN A 40 64.92 1.86 34.81
C GLN A 40 64.48 0.93 33.68
N ARG A 41 65.37 0.06 33.19
CA ARG A 41 65.01 -0.96 32.19
C ARG A 41 64.00 -1.96 32.74
N ARG A 42 64.15 -2.42 33.98
CA ARG A 42 63.19 -3.32 34.63
C ARG A 42 61.82 -2.67 34.79
N LEU A 43 61.78 -1.39 35.19
CA LEU A 43 60.53 -0.63 35.31
C LEU A 43 59.83 -0.46 33.95
N GLN A 44 60.58 -0.12 32.90
CA GLN A 44 60.04 -0.01 31.54
C GLN A 44 59.55 -1.35 30.97
N GLU A 45 60.17 -2.47 31.33
CA GLU A 45 59.69 -3.80 30.97
C GLU A 45 58.39 -4.14 31.71
N THR A 46 58.29 -3.84 33.01
CA THR A 46 57.04 -4.04 33.75
C THR A 46 55.90 -3.14 33.28
N GLU A 47 56.17 -1.88 32.94
CA GLU A 47 55.15 -0.98 32.34
C GLU A 47 54.67 -1.49 30.99
N ARG A 48 55.58 -1.95 30.13
CA ARG A 48 55.20 -2.55 28.83
C ARG A 48 54.35 -3.80 29.02
N TYR A 49 54.70 -4.65 29.99
CA TYR A 49 53.92 -5.84 30.32
C TYR A 49 52.50 -5.48 30.79
N LEU A 50 52.37 -4.54 31.73
CA LEU A 50 51.06 -4.05 32.21
C LEU A 50 50.22 -3.43 31.09
N GLN A 51 50.82 -2.62 30.21
CA GLN A 51 50.11 -2.04 29.07
C GLN A 51 49.64 -3.09 28.04
N GLU A 52 50.39 -4.18 27.90
CA GLU A 52 50.00 -5.29 27.03
C GLU A 52 48.86 -6.10 27.65
N GLU A 53 48.91 -6.34 28.96
CA GLU A 53 47.84 -6.99 29.72
C GLU A 53 46.55 -6.14 29.71
N GLU A 54 46.66 -4.82 29.90
CA GLU A 54 45.53 -3.89 29.81
C GLU A 54 44.92 -3.86 28.40
N ARG A 55 45.75 -3.88 27.36
CA ARG A 55 45.26 -3.96 25.96
C ARG A 55 44.58 -5.30 25.68
N GLN A 56 45.12 -6.40 26.19
CA GLN A 56 44.48 -7.71 26.08
C GLN A 56 43.14 -7.74 26.81
N PHE A 57 43.09 -7.16 28.01
CA PHE A 57 41.85 -7.06 28.78
C PHE A 57 40.81 -6.20 28.08
N GLN A 58 41.20 -5.03 27.55
CA GLN A 58 40.30 -4.19 26.75
C GLN A 58 39.81 -4.88 25.48
N PHE A 59 40.68 -5.64 24.81
CA PHE A 59 40.30 -6.41 23.63
C PHE A 59 39.25 -7.48 23.95
N VAL A 60 39.43 -8.21 25.06
CA VAL A 60 38.46 -9.21 25.52
C VAL A 60 37.12 -8.56 25.85
N LEU A 61 37.12 -7.44 26.57
CA LEU A 61 35.90 -6.69 26.88
C LEU A 61 35.17 -6.20 25.62
N GLN A 62 35.90 -5.69 24.62
CA GLN A 62 35.31 -5.26 23.35
C GLN A 62 34.70 -6.43 22.57
N GLU A 63 35.37 -7.58 22.53
CA GLU A 63 34.80 -8.77 21.88
C GLU A 63 33.56 -9.29 22.62
N GLU A 64 33.55 -9.26 23.95
CA GLU A 64 32.38 -9.63 24.74
C GLU A 64 31.21 -8.65 24.51
N GLU A 65 31.46 -7.34 24.46
CA GLU A 65 30.44 -6.33 24.14
C GLU A 65 29.89 -6.52 22.72
N ARG A 66 30.75 -6.82 21.74
CA ARG A 66 30.31 -7.13 20.37
C ARG A 66 29.48 -8.40 20.29
N GLN A 67 29.82 -9.43 21.06
CA GLN A 67 29.05 -10.66 21.14
C GLN A 67 27.67 -10.40 21.75
N LEU A 68 27.60 -9.67 22.86
CA LEU A 68 26.33 -9.29 23.49
C LEU A 68 25.44 -8.45 22.54
N GLN A 69 26.02 -7.49 21.82
CA GLN A 69 25.29 -6.71 20.83
C GLN A 69 24.77 -7.58 19.67
N GLU A 70 25.56 -8.56 19.23
CA GLU A 70 25.15 -9.48 18.18
C GLU A 70 24.03 -10.43 18.64
N GLU A 71 24.13 -10.98 19.85
CA GLU A 71 23.07 -11.78 20.46
C GLU A 71 21.78 -10.98 20.64
N GLU A 72 21.87 -9.72 21.11
CA GLU A 72 20.70 -8.85 21.24
C GLU A 72 20.06 -8.57 19.87
N ARG A 73 20.87 -8.31 18.83
CA ARG A 73 20.37 -8.16 17.46
C ARG A 73 19.65 -9.42 16.98
N GLN A 74 20.22 -10.60 17.21
CA GLN A 74 19.62 -11.87 16.81
C GLN A 74 18.30 -12.13 17.53
N LEU A 75 18.25 -11.90 18.85
CA LEU A 75 17.02 -12.01 19.63
C LEU A 75 15.94 -11.03 19.15
N GLN A 76 16.31 -9.78 18.87
CA GLN A 76 15.38 -8.78 18.32
C GLN A 76 14.88 -9.15 16.91
N GLU A 77 15.74 -9.71 16.07
CA GLU A 77 15.36 -10.17 14.74
C GLU A 77 14.44 -11.38 14.80
N GLU A 78 14.74 -12.36 15.67
CA GLU A 78 13.89 -13.53 15.89
C GLU A 78 12.52 -13.13 16.47
N GLN A 79 12.49 -12.22 17.45
CA GLN A 79 11.24 -11.66 17.95
C GLN A 79 10.44 -10.95 16.86
N ARG A 80 11.07 -10.13 16.02
CA ARG A 80 10.41 -9.49 14.88
C ARG A 80 9.85 -10.52 13.89
N ARG A 81 10.59 -11.59 13.61
CA ARG A 81 10.12 -12.68 12.73
C ARG A 81 8.93 -13.44 13.30
N LEU A 82 8.92 -13.67 14.62
CA LEU A 82 7.79 -14.30 15.30
C LEU A 82 6.56 -13.39 15.27
N GLN A 83 6.71 -12.12 15.63
CA GLN A 83 5.62 -11.14 15.60
C GLN A 83 5.06 -10.95 14.18
N GLY A 84 5.92 -10.89 13.15
CA GLY A 84 5.50 -10.75 11.76
C GLY A 84 4.79 -11.98 11.18
N ALA A 85 4.88 -13.13 11.85
CA ALA A 85 4.16 -14.35 11.50
C ALA A 85 2.79 -14.47 12.19
N GLU A 86 2.52 -13.65 13.21
CA GLU A 86 1.23 -13.67 13.90
C GLU A 86 0.12 -13.07 13.01
N PRO A 87 -1.08 -13.67 12.99
CA PRO A 87 -2.23 -13.08 12.30
C PRO A 87 -2.56 -11.69 12.85
N LYS A 88 -3.03 -10.80 11.98
CA LYS A 88 -3.38 -9.42 12.35
C LYS A 88 -4.83 -9.30 12.80
N THR A 89 -5.11 -8.30 13.64
CA THR A 89 -6.47 -7.80 13.89
C THR A 89 -6.99 -7.04 12.66
N LEU A 90 -8.30 -6.74 12.61
CA LEU A 90 -8.87 -6.02 11.47
C LEU A 90 -8.20 -4.65 11.26
N ARG A 91 -7.96 -3.94 12.37
CA ARG A 91 -7.33 -2.62 12.36
C ARG A 91 -5.95 -2.69 11.72
N GLU A 92 -5.08 -3.54 12.28
CA GLU A 92 -3.71 -3.70 11.80
C GLU A 92 -3.67 -4.18 10.35
N PHE A 93 -4.60 -5.05 9.95
CA PHE A 93 -4.69 -5.52 8.58
C PHE A 93 -5.05 -4.39 7.60
N ILE A 94 -6.05 -3.56 7.92
CA ILE A 94 -6.43 -2.42 7.09
C ILE A 94 -5.29 -1.40 7.01
N GLU A 95 -4.57 -1.16 8.11
CA GLU A 95 -3.38 -0.30 8.15
C GLU A 95 -2.28 -0.84 7.23
N THR A 96 -1.91 -2.12 7.36
CA THR A 96 -0.89 -2.73 6.49
C THR A 96 -1.32 -2.71 5.02
N CYS A 97 -2.59 -3.00 4.70
CA CYS A 97 -3.12 -2.90 3.33
C CYS A 97 -3.09 -1.47 2.81
N HIS A 98 -3.36 -0.47 3.66
CA HIS A 98 -3.27 0.92 3.27
C HIS A 98 -1.82 1.32 2.96
N SER A 99 -0.85 0.92 3.77
CA SER A 99 0.57 1.12 3.49
C SER A 99 1.01 0.43 2.20
N LEU A 100 0.49 -0.77 1.91
CA LEU A 100 0.72 -1.46 0.64
C LEU A 100 0.15 -0.67 -0.54
N HIS A 101 -1.10 -0.23 -0.45
CA HIS A 101 -1.76 0.58 -1.49
C HIS A 101 -1.01 1.90 -1.75
N LEU A 102 -0.53 2.58 -0.70
CA LEU A 102 0.27 3.79 -0.85
C LEU A 102 1.67 3.54 -1.43
N SER A 103 2.16 2.30 -1.45
CA SER A 103 3.44 1.94 -2.06
C SER A 103 3.40 1.80 -3.59
N MET A 104 2.25 2.15 -4.21
CA MET A 104 2.05 2.12 -5.65
C MET A 104 3.14 2.91 -6.39
N GLN A 105 3.68 2.33 -7.45
CA GLN A 105 4.68 2.97 -8.31
C GLN A 105 4.16 3.07 -9.74
N VAL A 106 4.00 4.29 -10.22
CA VAL A 106 3.54 4.60 -11.57
C VAL A 106 4.77 4.90 -12.43
N VAL A 107 5.00 4.11 -13.47
CA VAL A 107 6.07 4.41 -14.44
C VAL A 107 5.46 5.27 -15.53
N ALA A 108 5.96 6.50 -15.65
CA ALA A 108 5.62 7.37 -16.76
C ALA A 108 6.22 6.80 -18.06
N SER A 109 5.44 5.98 -18.76
CA SER A 109 5.76 5.68 -20.16
C SER A 109 5.51 6.94 -20.99
N PRO A 110 6.43 7.35 -21.88
CA PRO A 110 6.05 8.25 -22.96
C PRO A 110 4.89 7.56 -23.69
N PHE A 111 3.76 8.26 -23.82
CA PHE A 111 2.61 7.83 -24.61
C PHE A 111 3.09 7.44 -26.03
N ASN A 112 3.42 6.17 -26.21
CA ASN A 112 3.44 5.50 -27.50
C ASN A 112 2.23 4.57 -27.54
N THR A 113 1.07 5.03 -27.04
CA THR A 113 -0.16 4.50 -27.58
C THR A 113 -0.09 4.83 -29.06
N THR A 114 -0.08 3.82 -29.92
CA THR A 114 -0.43 3.98 -31.32
C THR A 114 -1.87 4.49 -31.29
N ILE A 115 -2.04 5.80 -31.09
CA ILE A 115 -3.33 6.46 -31.24
C ILE A 115 -3.65 6.20 -32.70
N SER A 116 -4.56 5.27 -32.95
CA SER A 116 -5.12 5.11 -34.28
C SER A 116 -5.70 6.48 -34.62
N THR A 117 -5.15 7.12 -35.64
CA THR A 117 -5.60 8.42 -36.14
C THR A 117 -7.03 8.36 -36.71
N GLU A 118 -7.64 7.17 -36.71
CA GLU A 118 -9.02 6.92 -37.07
C GLU A 118 -9.87 6.98 -35.80
N ALA A 119 -10.70 8.03 -35.68
CA ALA A 119 -11.70 8.16 -34.64
C ALA A 119 -12.62 6.92 -34.67
N THR A 120 -12.54 6.09 -33.64
CA THR A 120 -13.37 4.90 -33.55
C THR A 120 -14.70 5.32 -32.96
N LEU A 121 -15.75 5.33 -33.78
CA LEU A 121 -17.10 5.63 -33.32
C LEU A 121 -17.57 4.48 -32.41
N ALA A 122 -17.39 4.60 -31.10
CA ALA A 122 -18.12 3.76 -30.14
C ALA A 122 -19.42 4.43 -29.78
N GLY A 123 -20.54 3.72 -29.98
CA GLY A 123 -21.83 4.20 -29.50
C GLY A 123 -22.03 3.80 -28.04
N TYR A 124 -21.71 4.69 -27.10
CA TYR A 124 -21.99 4.50 -25.67
C TYR A 124 -23.34 5.12 -25.30
N ILE A 125 -24.16 4.39 -24.55
CA ILE A 125 -25.35 4.97 -23.93
C ILE A 125 -24.87 5.95 -22.85
N PHE A 126 -25.36 7.19 -22.87
CA PHE A 126 -24.89 8.21 -21.94
C PHE A 126 -25.97 8.65 -20.93
N PRO A 127 -25.59 8.94 -19.67
CA PRO A 127 -26.52 9.51 -18.69
C PRO A 127 -26.80 10.97 -19.04
N ARG A 128 -28.02 11.45 -18.86
CA ARG A 128 -28.32 12.89 -19.02
C ARG A 128 -27.57 13.74 -17.99
N ARG A 129 -27.41 13.22 -16.78
CA ARG A 129 -26.79 13.93 -15.64
C ARG A 129 -25.81 13.04 -14.88
N ILE A 130 -24.64 13.58 -14.57
CA ILE A 130 -23.68 13.03 -13.60
C ILE A 130 -23.73 13.91 -12.35
N VAL A 131 -24.21 13.37 -11.23
CA VAL A 131 -24.60 14.14 -10.03
C VAL A 131 -23.77 13.71 -8.80
N PRO A 132 -23.29 14.63 -7.95
CA PRO A 132 -22.63 14.25 -6.70
C PRO A 132 -23.50 13.38 -5.80
N TRP A 133 -22.93 12.32 -5.24
CA TRP A 133 -23.60 11.38 -4.36
C TRP A 133 -23.48 11.83 -2.90
N ASN A 134 -24.28 12.81 -2.51
CA ASN A 134 -24.23 13.41 -1.17
C ASN A 134 -24.44 12.41 -0.01
N GLY A 135 -25.17 11.32 -0.22
CA GLY A 135 -25.43 10.28 0.79
C GLY A 135 -24.40 9.15 0.86
N PHE A 136 -23.32 9.21 0.07
CA PHE A 136 -22.34 8.12 0.00
C PHE A 136 -21.62 7.91 1.34
N ALA A 137 -20.98 8.95 1.88
CA ALA A 137 -20.25 8.88 3.15
C ALA A 137 -21.10 8.34 4.31
N ALA A 138 -22.32 8.86 4.47
CA ALA A 138 -23.24 8.40 5.51
C ALA A 138 -23.63 6.91 5.35
N THR A 139 -23.75 6.43 4.12
CA THR A 139 -24.02 5.01 3.84
C THR A 139 -22.82 4.14 4.23
N GLN A 140 -21.62 4.56 3.85
CA GLN A 140 -20.36 3.88 4.21
C GLN A 140 -20.20 3.80 5.73
N GLU A 141 -20.45 4.91 6.43
CA GLU A 141 -20.39 5.01 7.88
C GLU A 141 -21.39 4.09 8.58
N TRP A 142 -22.63 4.08 8.12
CA TRP A 142 -23.66 3.22 8.69
C TRP A 142 -23.27 1.73 8.61
N ILE A 143 -22.64 1.29 7.52
CA ILE A 143 -22.16 -0.09 7.37
C ILE A 143 -21.00 -0.37 8.33
N TRP A 144 -20.05 0.55 8.45
CA TRP A 144 -18.94 0.43 9.40
C TRP A 144 -19.40 0.36 10.86
N ASN A 145 -20.43 1.13 11.22
CA ASN A 145 -21.07 1.05 12.53
C ASN A 145 -21.74 -0.31 12.75
N GLY A 146 -22.39 -0.86 11.71
CA GLY A 146 -22.94 -2.21 11.75
C GLY A 146 -21.88 -3.28 11.98
N LEU A 147 -20.74 -3.20 11.27
CA LEU A 147 -19.60 -4.09 11.46
C LEU A 147 -19.00 -3.99 12.87
N SER A 148 -18.98 -2.79 13.46
CA SER A 148 -18.41 -2.51 14.79
C SER A 148 -19.14 -3.21 15.94
N THR A 149 -20.38 -3.66 15.73
CA THR A 149 -21.15 -4.39 16.76
C THR A 149 -20.58 -5.79 17.07
N ALA A 150 -19.75 -6.35 16.19
CA ALA A 150 -19.22 -7.70 16.33
C ALA A 150 -17.77 -7.70 16.85
N ASN A 151 -17.59 -7.78 18.16
CA ASN A 151 -16.25 -7.81 18.80
C ASN A 151 -15.30 -8.88 18.22
N PHE A 152 -15.85 -10.01 17.78
CA PHE A 152 -15.11 -11.09 17.12
C PHE A 152 -14.40 -10.63 15.83
N PHE A 153 -15.06 -9.82 15.00
CA PHE A 153 -14.54 -9.41 13.70
C PHE A 153 -13.40 -8.39 13.83
N HIS A 154 -13.42 -7.57 14.88
CA HIS A 154 -12.43 -6.49 15.09
C HIS A 154 -11.24 -6.93 15.94
N SER A 155 -11.50 -7.61 17.05
CA SER A 155 -10.50 -7.85 18.09
C SER A 155 -9.74 -9.16 17.95
N GLN A 156 -10.19 -10.09 17.10
CA GLN A 156 -9.47 -11.35 16.93
C GLN A 156 -8.36 -11.21 15.88
N PRO A 157 -7.15 -11.71 16.18
CA PRO A 157 -6.07 -11.81 15.22
C PRO A 157 -6.38 -12.96 14.26
N GLN A 158 -7.03 -12.65 13.15
CA GLN A 158 -7.43 -13.64 12.15
C GLN A 158 -6.93 -13.29 10.76
N PHE A 159 -6.62 -12.04 10.48
CA PHE A 159 -6.25 -11.56 9.14
C PHE A 159 -4.80 -11.90 8.81
N PRO A 160 -4.40 -11.88 7.52
CA PRO A 160 -3.04 -12.19 7.10
C PRO A 160 -1.96 -11.46 7.91
N SER A 161 -0.85 -12.15 8.14
CA SER A 161 0.29 -11.61 8.89
C SER A 161 1.10 -10.59 8.08
N GLU A 162 1.99 -9.85 8.74
CA GLU A 162 2.87 -8.89 8.07
C GLU A 162 3.71 -9.56 6.98
N HIS A 163 4.32 -10.73 7.27
CA HIS A 163 5.12 -11.47 6.31
C HIS A 163 4.35 -11.86 5.05
N GLN A 164 3.06 -12.18 5.17
CA GLN A 164 2.23 -12.51 4.02
C GLN A 164 2.02 -11.28 3.13
N ILE A 165 1.81 -10.10 3.73
CA ILE A 165 1.63 -8.85 2.98
C ILE A 165 2.96 -8.36 2.39
N ASP A 166 4.07 -8.50 3.11
CA ASP A 166 5.41 -8.23 2.58
C ASP A 166 5.75 -9.11 1.39
N TYR A 167 5.36 -10.40 1.44
CA TYR A 167 5.50 -11.29 0.29
C TYR A 167 4.71 -10.78 -0.91
N VAL A 168 3.45 -10.37 -0.73
CA VAL A 168 2.64 -9.76 -1.80
C VAL A 168 3.33 -8.50 -2.34
N LYS A 169 3.76 -7.59 -1.46
CA LYS A 169 4.49 -6.36 -1.81
C LYS A 169 5.71 -6.64 -2.66
N SER A 170 6.49 -7.68 -2.35
CA SER A 170 7.69 -8.04 -3.10
C SER A 170 7.42 -8.49 -4.55
N ARG A 171 6.16 -8.86 -4.86
CA ARG A 171 5.74 -9.36 -6.19
C ARG A 171 5.04 -8.29 -7.03
N ILE A 172 4.62 -7.19 -6.43
CA ILE A 172 3.99 -6.07 -7.12
C ILE A 172 5.01 -5.43 -8.07
N LYS A 173 4.61 -5.25 -9.33
CA LYS A 173 5.41 -4.57 -10.34
C LYS A 173 4.92 -3.14 -10.53
N PRO A 174 5.80 -2.21 -10.93
CA PRO A 174 5.38 -0.86 -11.28
C PRO A 174 4.34 -0.84 -12.41
N ILE A 175 3.35 0.06 -12.30
CA ILE A 175 2.22 0.19 -13.21
C ILE A 175 2.67 0.86 -14.51
N ARG A 176 2.41 0.19 -15.62
CA ARG A 176 2.75 0.63 -16.99
C ARG A 176 1.57 0.61 -17.96
N SER A 177 0.46 -0.02 -17.56
CA SER A 177 -0.73 -0.25 -18.38
C SER A 177 -1.94 -0.55 -17.49
N GLU A 178 -3.12 -0.61 -18.09
CA GLU A 178 -4.39 -1.04 -17.51
C GLU A 178 -4.27 -2.40 -16.85
N PHE A 179 -3.66 -3.37 -17.55
CA PHE A 179 -3.37 -4.70 -16.99
C PHE A 179 -2.43 -4.63 -15.77
N GLY A 180 -1.45 -3.74 -15.79
CA GLY A 180 -0.56 -3.49 -14.65
C GLY A 180 -1.31 -2.92 -13.44
N LEU A 181 -2.19 -1.95 -13.67
CA LEU A 181 -3.05 -1.37 -12.63
C LEU A 181 -4.00 -2.43 -12.06
N ARG A 182 -4.66 -3.21 -12.90
CA ARG A 182 -5.55 -4.29 -12.46
C ARG A 182 -4.83 -5.31 -11.57
N ASN A 183 -3.62 -5.73 -11.94
CA ASN A 183 -2.84 -6.66 -11.11
C ASN A 183 -2.43 -6.04 -9.77
N PHE A 184 -2.12 -4.74 -9.76
CA PHE A 184 -1.83 -4.01 -8.53
C PHE A 184 -3.07 -3.96 -7.63
N GLU A 185 -4.22 -3.54 -8.16
CA GLU A 185 -5.49 -3.46 -7.42
C GLU A 185 -5.92 -4.83 -6.89
N ARG A 186 -5.74 -5.88 -7.69
CA ARG A 186 -6.01 -7.25 -7.26
C ARG A 186 -5.25 -7.60 -5.97
N ALA A 187 -3.94 -7.32 -5.96
CA ALA A 187 -3.05 -7.64 -4.86
C ALA A 187 -3.19 -6.70 -3.65
N ALA A 188 -3.40 -5.40 -3.88
CA ALA A 188 -3.39 -4.38 -2.83
C ALA A 188 -4.77 -4.16 -2.20
N VAL A 189 -5.86 -4.39 -2.95
CA VAL A 189 -7.22 -4.05 -2.54
C VAL A 189 -8.17 -5.24 -2.63
N GLU A 190 -8.33 -5.83 -3.80
CA GLU A 190 -9.42 -6.79 -4.06
C GLU A 190 -9.27 -8.09 -3.26
N ASP A 191 -8.08 -8.69 -3.22
CA ASP A 191 -7.81 -9.89 -2.42
C ASP A 191 -8.06 -9.61 -0.92
N ALA A 192 -7.69 -8.42 -0.44
CA ALA A 192 -7.97 -8.03 0.94
C ALA A 192 -9.49 -7.89 1.18
N VAL A 193 -10.23 -7.33 0.23
CA VAL A 193 -11.70 -7.24 0.30
C VAL A 193 -12.35 -8.62 0.26
N GLU A 194 -11.89 -9.55 -0.58
CA GLU A 194 -12.37 -10.95 -0.57
C GLU A 194 -12.16 -11.59 0.80
N ILE A 195 -10.98 -11.42 1.41
CA ILE A 195 -10.70 -11.89 2.78
C ILE A 195 -11.66 -11.24 3.79
N LEU A 196 -11.90 -9.93 3.71
CA LEU A 196 -12.86 -9.26 4.60
C LEU A 196 -14.28 -9.86 4.45
N PHE A 197 -14.73 -10.14 3.24
CA PHE A 197 -16.01 -10.78 2.96
C PHE A 197 -16.08 -12.20 3.53
N GLU A 198 -15.06 -13.03 3.29
CA GLU A 198 -14.99 -14.39 3.83
C GLU A 198 -15.15 -14.39 5.36
N ARG A 199 -14.41 -13.52 6.04
CA ARG A 199 -14.44 -13.42 7.51
C ARG A 199 -15.71 -12.80 8.07
N ALA A 200 -16.28 -11.83 7.35
CA ALA A 200 -17.58 -11.27 7.73
C ALA A 200 -18.68 -12.34 7.57
N CYS A 201 -18.61 -13.16 6.52
CA CYS A 201 -19.53 -14.27 6.29
C CYS A 201 -19.34 -15.41 7.30
N GLU A 202 -18.16 -15.63 7.88
CA GLU A 202 -17.99 -16.64 8.94
C GLU A 202 -18.73 -16.29 10.25
N ASN A 203 -19.17 -15.04 10.42
CA ASN A 203 -19.83 -14.58 11.64
C ASN A 203 -21.38 -14.53 11.49
N PRO A 204 -22.14 -15.41 12.17
CA PRO A 204 -23.60 -15.46 12.04
C PRO A 204 -24.32 -14.17 12.46
N ARG A 205 -23.72 -13.40 13.39
CA ARG A 205 -24.30 -12.12 13.83
C ARG A 205 -24.19 -11.08 12.71
N LEU A 206 -23.04 -11.00 12.04
CA LEU A 206 -22.83 -10.09 10.91
C LEU A 206 -23.66 -10.51 9.70
N GLN A 207 -23.74 -11.82 9.41
CA GLN A 207 -24.65 -12.33 8.38
C GLN A 207 -26.08 -11.84 8.60
N SER A 208 -26.58 -11.95 9.83
CA SER A 208 -27.95 -11.55 10.18
C SER A 208 -28.13 -10.03 10.16
N SER A 209 -27.19 -9.25 10.71
CA SER A 209 -27.32 -7.79 10.84
C SER A 209 -27.10 -7.05 9.52
N LEU A 210 -26.20 -7.56 8.67
CA LEU A 210 -25.84 -6.94 7.40
C LEU A 210 -26.46 -7.64 6.19
N ASN A 211 -27.23 -8.72 6.40
CA ASN A 211 -27.83 -9.56 5.35
C ASN A 211 -26.77 -10.00 4.33
N LEU A 212 -25.66 -10.57 4.82
CA LEU A 212 -24.54 -11.03 3.98
C LEU A 212 -24.96 -12.31 3.26
N GLN A 213 -25.06 -12.24 1.93
CA GLN A 213 -25.57 -13.33 1.09
C GLN A 213 -24.44 -14.01 0.30
N GLY A 214 -23.37 -14.37 1.01
CA GLY A 214 -22.26 -15.16 0.47
C GLY A 214 -21.02 -14.35 0.06
N ALA A 215 -20.03 -15.07 -0.48
CA ALA A 215 -18.72 -14.53 -0.81
C ALA A 215 -18.77 -13.63 -2.06
N VAL A 216 -17.82 -12.70 -2.12
CA VAL A 216 -17.62 -11.82 -3.28
C VAL A 216 -16.35 -12.25 -4.01
N THR A 217 -16.38 -12.21 -5.34
CA THR A 217 -15.22 -12.48 -6.20
C THR A 217 -15.10 -11.41 -7.28
N PHE A 218 -13.86 -11.11 -7.69
CA PHE A 218 -13.58 -10.20 -8.80
C PHE A 218 -13.09 -10.99 -10.01
N GLU A 219 -13.73 -10.78 -11.17
CA GLU A 219 -13.45 -11.53 -12.39
C GLU A 219 -13.36 -10.62 -13.62
N SER A 220 -12.38 -10.90 -14.49
CA SER A 220 -12.23 -10.21 -15.77
C SER A 220 -13.18 -10.78 -16.82
N HIS A 221 -13.62 -9.92 -17.75
CA HIS A 221 -14.39 -10.34 -18.92
C HIS A 221 -13.81 -11.51 -19.70
N THR A 222 -12.48 -11.58 -19.80
CA THR A 222 -11.78 -12.68 -20.47
C THR A 222 -12.09 -14.03 -19.86
N ASN A 223 -12.22 -14.09 -18.53
CA ASN A 223 -12.48 -15.32 -17.80
C ASN A 223 -13.96 -15.70 -17.87
N VAL A 224 -14.85 -14.71 -17.88
CA VAL A 224 -16.31 -14.92 -17.98
C VAL A 224 -16.70 -15.44 -19.37
N GLU A 225 -16.09 -14.94 -20.45
CA GLU A 225 -16.34 -15.46 -21.81
C GLU A 225 -15.81 -16.90 -21.98
N GLU A 226 -14.73 -17.28 -21.29
CA GLU A 226 -14.18 -18.66 -21.31
C GLU A 226 -15.03 -19.64 -20.48
N GLU A 227 -15.52 -19.26 -19.29
CA GLU A 227 -16.35 -20.14 -18.44
C GLU A 227 -17.76 -20.37 -19.01
N VAL A 228 -18.35 -19.39 -19.71
CA VAL A 228 -19.68 -19.53 -20.34
C VAL A 228 -19.61 -20.35 -21.65
N GLY A 229 -18.41 -20.71 -22.12
CA GLY A 229 -18.20 -21.57 -23.29
C GLY A 229 -18.61 -23.03 -23.11
N LEU A 230 -18.94 -23.46 -21.88
CA LEU A 230 -19.38 -24.81 -21.56
C LEU A 230 -20.67 -24.75 -20.71
N GLU A 231 -21.80 -25.09 -21.34
CA GLU A 231 -23.13 -25.38 -20.74
C GLU A 231 -24.06 -24.21 -20.34
N ALA A 232 -24.98 -23.86 -21.26
CA ALA A 232 -26.43 -23.75 -20.99
C ALA A 232 -27.25 -23.67 -22.30
N PRO A 233 -28.22 -24.57 -22.55
CA PRO A 233 -29.17 -24.41 -23.63
C PRO A 233 -30.38 -23.56 -23.19
N ASN A 234 -30.84 -22.68 -24.10
CA ASN A 234 -32.03 -21.80 -24.02
C ASN A 234 -31.85 -20.44 -23.33
N LYS A 235 -31.41 -19.43 -24.11
CA LYS A 235 -31.86 -18.03 -23.96
C LYS A 235 -32.63 -17.61 -25.22
N PRO A 236 -33.74 -16.86 -25.10
CA PRO A 236 -34.41 -16.28 -26.26
C PRO A 236 -33.51 -15.22 -26.92
N GLU A 237 -33.50 -15.22 -28.25
CA GLU A 237 -32.64 -14.39 -29.09
C GLU A 237 -32.90 -12.88 -28.99
N ALA A 238 -31.81 -12.14 -29.19
CA ALA A 238 -31.72 -10.75 -29.64
C ALA A 238 -32.11 -9.61 -28.67
N ARG A 239 -31.34 -9.45 -27.57
CA ARG A 239 -31.04 -8.10 -27.07
C ARG A 239 -29.89 -7.53 -27.91
N ARG A 240 -30.06 -6.30 -28.44
CA ARG A 240 -29.06 -5.62 -29.27
C ARG A 240 -27.75 -5.53 -28.48
N LYS A 241 -26.72 -6.24 -28.93
CA LYS A 241 -25.34 -6.08 -28.44
C LYS A 241 -24.97 -4.60 -28.58
N SER A 242 -24.52 -3.98 -27.50
CA SER A 242 -23.87 -2.67 -27.55
C SER A 242 -22.77 -2.71 -28.61
N ARG A 243 -22.86 -1.81 -29.59
CA ARG A 243 -21.82 -1.62 -30.63
C ARG A 243 -20.81 -0.62 -30.09
N GLY A 244 -20.05 -1.06 -29.09
CA GLY A 244 -18.80 -0.42 -28.67
C GLY A 244 -17.70 -1.46 -28.85
N LYS A 245 -16.70 -1.16 -29.67
CA LYS A 245 -15.49 -1.98 -29.79
C LYS A 245 -14.48 -1.55 -28.71
N GLY A 246 -14.96 -1.19 -27.53
CA GLY A 246 -14.11 -0.86 -26.40
C GLY A 246 -13.25 -2.07 -26.07
N ASN A 247 -11.99 -1.82 -25.69
CA ASN A 247 -11.10 -2.86 -25.20
C ASN A 247 -11.75 -3.56 -23.99
N LYS A 248 -12.39 -4.71 -24.24
CA LYS A 248 -13.01 -5.57 -23.22
C LYS A 248 -12.04 -6.06 -22.14
N ALA A 249 -10.75 -5.79 -22.30
CA ALA A 249 -9.70 -6.16 -21.36
C ALA A 249 -9.64 -5.27 -20.10
N ASP A 250 -10.29 -4.10 -20.13
CA ASP A 250 -10.17 -3.08 -19.07
C ASP A 250 -11.36 -3.07 -18.08
N GLU A 251 -12.36 -3.90 -18.35
CA GLU A 251 -13.59 -4.03 -17.57
C GLU A 251 -13.49 -5.26 -16.64
N CYS A 252 -13.90 -5.11 -15.38
CA CYS A 252 -13.95 -6.20 -14.40
C CYS A 252 -15.33 -6.23 -13.74
N LEU A 253 -15.84 -7.43 -13.49
CA LEU A 253 -17.10 -7.65 -12.81
C LEU A 253 -16.85 -8.19 -11.41
N VAL A 254 -17.68 -7.70 -10.49
CA VAL A 254 -17.73 -8.22 -9.13
C VAL A 254 -18.95 -9.13 -9.03
N PHE A 255 -18.74 -10.37 -8.61
CA PHE A 255 -19.80 -11.36 -8.44
C PHE A 255 -20.06 -11.61 -6.97
N LYS A 256 -21.34 -11.83 -6.65
CA LYS A 256 -21.76 -12.42 -5.38
C LYS A 256 -22.12 -13.88 -5.63
N THR A 257 -21.56 -14.77 -4.82
CA THR A 257 -21.91 -16.20 -4.86
C THR A 257 -22.85 -16.54 -3.70
N SER A 258 -24.11 -16.86 -4.01
CA SER A 258 -25.11 -17.36 -3.04
C SER A 258 -25.66 -18.69 -3.55
N ASP A 259 -25.66 -19.72 -2.71
CA ASP A 259 -26.23 -21.05 -3.02
C ASP A 259 -25.71 -21.68 -4.33
N GLY A 260 -24.45 -21.40 -4.67
CA GLY A 260 -23.80 -21.89 -5.89
C GLY A 260 -24.07 -21.07 -7.16
N ALA A 261 -24.97 -20.08 -7.11
CA ALA A 261 -25.21 -19.15 -8.21
C ALA A 261 -24.32 -17.91 -8.08
N GLN A 262 -23.62 -17.56 -9.17
CA GLN A 262 -22.88 -16.30 -9.29
C GLN A 262 -23.75 -15.23 -9.94
N VAL A 263 -23.90 -14.09 -9.28
CA VAL A 263 -24.67 -12.94 -9.78
C VAL A 263 -23.77 -11.72 -9.79
N PRO A 264 -23.62 -10.99 -10.91
CA PRO A 264 -22.84 -9.77 -10.95
C PRO A 264 -23.54 -8.68 -10.14
N VAL A 265 -22.77 -7.97 -9.31
CA VAL A 265 -23.28 -6.93 -8.38
C VAL A 265 -22.64 -5.57 -8.60
N ALA A 266 -21.46 -5.51 -9.21
CA ALA A 266 -20.80 -4.25 -9.57
C ALA A 266 -19.88 -4.42 -10.78
N ALA A 267 -19.61 -3.30 -11.46
CA ALA A 267 -18.64 -3.19 -12.54
C ALA A 267 -17.47 -2.29 -12.14
N ILE A 268 -16.28 -2.57 -12.66
CA ILE A 268 -15.06 -1.81 -12.40
C ILE A 268 -14.44 -1.43 -13.74
N GLN A 269 -14.08 -0.15 -13.85
CA GLN A 269 -13.26 0.37 -14.96
C GLN A 269 -11.90 0.78 -14.42
N TYR A 270 -10.83 0.11 -14.84
CA TYR A 270 -9.47 0.55 -14.50
C TYR A 270 -9.01 1.62 -15.50
N MET A 271 -8.48 2.73 -14.97
CA MET A 271 -7.90 3.82 -15.74
C MET A 271 -6.55 4.22 -15.14
N PRO A 272 -5.42 3.77 -15.70
CA PRO A 272 -4.09 4.08 -15.18
C PRO A 272 -3.89 5.59 -14.95
N PRO A 273 -3.12 5.99 -13.93
CA PRO A 273 -2.88 7.40 -13.62
C PRO A 273 -2.34 8.23 -14.79
N GLN A 274 -1.62 7.58 -15.72
CA GLN A 274 -1.12 8.23 -16.92
C GLN A 274 -2.25 8.65 -17.87
N LYS A 275 -3.38 7.94 -17.88
CA LYS A 275 -4.56 8.24 -18.70
C LYS A 275 -5.54 9.18 -18.01
N LEU A 276 -5.62 9.16 -16.68
CA LEU A 276 -6.52 10.01 -15.89
C LEU A 276 -5.88 10.33 -14.54
N SER A 277 -5.40 11.57 -14.36
CA SER A 277 -4.77 11.98 -13.11
C SER A 277 -5.80 12.37 -12.04
N ILE A 278 -5.37 12.40 -10.76
CA ILE A 278 -6.20 12.89 -9.65
C ILE A 278 -6.67 14.33 -9.91
N ASP A 279 -5.80 15.21 -10.41
CA ASP A 279 -6.14 16.62 -10.67
C ASP A 279 -7.22 16.75 -11.75
N GLN A 280 -7.11 15.99 -12.84
CA GLN A 280 -8.13 15.95 -13.89
C GLN A 280 -9.46 15.41 -13.35
N LEU A 281 -9.40 14.35 -12.53
CA LEU A 281 -10.59 13.72 -11.97
C LEU A 281 -11.31 14.63 -10.98
N VAL A 282 -10.59 15.21 -10.01
CA VAL A 282 -11.14 16.14 -9.02
C VAL A 282 -11.65 17.43 -9.67
N THR A 283 -10.90 17.97 -10.64
CA THR A 283 -11.32 19.18 -11.37
C THR A 283 -12.56 18.91 -12.21
N GLY A 284 -12.56 17.80 -12.96
CA GLY A 284 -13.66 17.42 -13.84
C GLY A 284 -14.97 17.13 -13.09
N LEU A 285 -14.87 16.56 -11.89
CA LEU A 285 -15.99 16.16 -11.03
C LEU A 285 -16.28 17.13 -9.89
N SER A 286 -15.81 18.39 -10.01
CA SER A 286 -16.04 19.46 -9.02
C SER A 286 -17.51 19.86 -8.83
N SER A 287 -18.39 19.50 -9.77
CA SER A 287 -19.81 19.85 -9.77
C SER A 287 -20.62 18.87 -10.61
N GLU A 288 -21.95 18.98 -10.53
CA GLU A 288 -22.87 18.26 -11.40
C GLU A 288 -22.61 18.58 -12.89
N ILE A 289 -22.67 17.55 -13.74
CA ILE A 289 -22.47 17.67 -15.18
C ILE A 289 -23.77 17.31 -15.91
N TRP A 290 -24.25 18.22 -16.75
CA TRP A 290 -25.27 17.94 -17.76
C TRP A 290 -24.59 17.59 -19.07
N LEU A 291 -24.58 16.32 -19.49
CA LEU A 291 -23.71 15.87 -20.59
C LEU A 291 -23.91 16.64 -21.89
N GLU A 292 -25.16 16.82 -22.31
CA GLU A 292 -25.46 17.53 -23.55
C GLU A 292 -24.99 18.99 -23.51
N ARG A 293 -25.24 19.67 -22.39
CA ARG A 293 -24.93 21.10 -22.23
C ARG A 293 -23.44 21.33 -22.00
N ASP A 294 -22.85 20.60 -21.06
CA ASP A 294 -21.55 20.91 -20.48
C ASP A 294 -20.39 20.15 -21.16
N VAL A 295 -20.67 19.10 -21.95
CA VAL A 295 -19.65 18.21 -22.53
C VAL A 295 -19.80 18.06 -24.04
N ILE A 296 -20.97 17.61 -24.52
CA ILE A 296 -21.19 17.26 -25.94
C ILE A 296 -21.25 18.52 -26.81
N ASN A 297 -22.00 19.54 -26.38
CA ASN A 297 -22.19 20.77 -27.17
C ASN A 297 -21.22 21.91 -26.79
N THR A 298 -20.14 21.59 -26.06
CA THR A 298 -19.16 22.59 -25.59
C THR A 298 -17.80 22.33 -26.25
N ASN A 299 -17.13 23.39 -26.71
CA ASN A 299 -15.78 23.36 -27.32
C ASN A 299 -14.72 24.03 -26.43
N GLY A 300 -14.82 23.85 -25.11
CA GLY A 300 -13.85 24.41 -24.17
C GLY A 300 -12.53 23.65 -24.24
N ASP A 301 -11.44 24.38 -24.45
CA ASP A 301 -10.07 23.86 -24.51
C ASP A 301 -9.27 24.20 -23.24
N ASP A 302 -9.90 24.83 -22.24
CA ASP A 302 -9.29 25.05 -20.93
C ASP A 302 -9.21 23.74 -20.12
N PHE A 303 -8.34 23.72 -19.13
CA PHE A 303 -8.09 22.53 -18.31
C PHE A 303 -9.35 22.02 -17.59
N ILE A 304 -10.25 22.92 -17.14
CA ILE A 304 -11.47 22.53 -16.42
C ILE A 304 -12.43 21.84 -17.39
N SER A 305 -12.71 22.45 -18.55
CA SER A 305 -13.57 21.85 -19.58
C SER A 305 -13.02 20.52 -20.09
N THR A 306 -11.71 20.46 -20.30
CA THR A 306 -11.01 19.25 -20.73
C THR A 306 -11.08 18.13 -19.70
N SER A 307 -10.79 18.45 -18.43
CA SER A 307 -10.91 17.52 -17.30
C SER A 307 -12.34 17.03 -17.11
N ARG A 308 -13.33 17.92 -17.27
CA ARG A 308 -14.75 17.56 -17.23
C ARG A 308 -15.13 16.62 -18.35
N ARG A 309 -14.64 16.85 -19.57
CA ARG A 309 -14.88 15.98 -20.73
C ARG A 309 -14.25 14.60 -20.53
N LEU A 310 -13.03 14.51 -19.98
CA LEU A 310 -12.39 13.23 -19.63
C LEU A 310 -13.17 12.45 -18.59
N ALA A 311 -13.51 13.11 -17.47
CA ALA A 311 -14.25 12.48 -16.39
C ALA A 311 -15.64 11.99 -16.85
N ALA A 312 -16.33 12.78 -17.68
CA ALA A 312 -17.59 12.38 -18.29
C ALA A 312 -17.43 11.20 -19.26
N ALA A 313 -16.35 11.17 -20.05
CA ALA A 313 -16.04 10.06 -20.97
C ALA A 313 -15.86 8.74 -20.23
N VAL A 314 -15.01 8.68 -19.20
CA VAL A 314 -14.81 7.45 -18.44
C VAL A 314 -16.06 7.00 -17.68
N ILE A 315 -16.80 7.94 -17.07
CA ILE A 315 -18.06 7.60 -16.38
C ILE A 315 -19.09 7.09 -17.37
N THR A 316 -19.17 7.67 -18.58
CA THR A 316 -20.12 7.23 -19.61
C THR A 316 -19.78 5.84 -20.14
N GLN A 317 -18.50 5.53 -20.34
CA GLN A 317 -18.07 4.21 -20.74
C GLN A 317 -18.52 3.16 -19.71
N LEU A 318 -18.19 3.36 -18.43
CA LEU A 318 -18.60 2.47 -17.35
C LEU A 318 -20.13 2.44 -17.20
N PHE A 319 -20.82 3.57 -17.32
CA PHE A 319 -22.27 3.66 -17.26
C PHE A 319 -22.93 2.84 -18.37
N SER A 320 -22.47 2.98 -19.62
CA SER A 320 -23.00 2.20 -20.75
C SER A 320 -22.81 0.71 -20.54
N TYR A 321 -21.65 0.33 -19.99
CA TYR A 321 -21.35 -1.05 -19.63
C TYR A 321 -22.26 -1.57 -18.49
N MET A 322 -22.49 -0.76 -17.47
CA MET A 322 -23.44 -1.06 -16.38
C MET A 322 -24.88 -1.25 -16.89
N ILE A 323 -25.34 -0.41 -17.83
CA ILE A 323 -26.67 -0.56 -18.46
C ILE A 323 -26.76 -1.91 -19.22
N ASP A 324 -25.75 -2.27 -20.02
CA ASP A 324 -25.72 -3.54 -20.77
C ASP A 324 -25.85 -4.76 -19.85
N LYS A 325 -25.21 -4.71 -18.67
CA LYS A 325 -25.25 -5.79 -17.67
C LYS A 325 -26.40 -5.72 -16.69
N GLY A 326 -27.18 -4.63 -16.67
CA GLY A 326 -28.22 -4.43 -15.67
C GLY A 326 -27.72 -4.13 -14.26
N LEU A 327 -26.55 -3.48 -14.16
CA LEU A 327 -25.92 -3.15 -12.90
C LEU A 327 -26.24 -1.72 -12.49
N GLN A 328 -26.63 -1.53 -11.23
CA GLN A 328 -26.87 -0.21 -10.65
C GLN A 328 -25.63 0.37 -9.98
N TYR A 329 -24.56 -0.40 -9.78
CA TYR A 329 -23.37 0.02 -9.07
C TYR A 329 -22.11 -0.32 -9.84
N GLY A 330 -21.11 0.55 -9.73
CA GLY A 330 -19.78 0.32 -10.26
C GLY A 330 -18.80 1.37 -9.76
N TYR A 331 -17.52 1.24 -10.09
CA TYR A 331 -16.57 2.30 -9.82
C TYR A 331 -15.44 2.38 -10.85
N VAL A 332 -14.94 3.60 -11.05
CA VAL A 332 -13.68 3.82 -11.79
C VAL A 332 -12.54 3.79 -10.79
N CYS A 333 -11.46 3.09 -11.12
CA CYS A 333 -10.27 2.99 -10.29
C CYS A 333 -9.04 3.47 -11.07
N THR A 334 -8.30 4.42 -10.50
CA THR A 334 -6.98 4.82 -11.03
C THR A 334 -5.82 4.28 -10.22
N GLY A 335 -6.08 3.55 -9.14
CA GLY A 335 -5.10 3.16 -8.12
C GLY A 335 -4.73 4.29 -7.16
N GLU A 336 -4.85 5.55 -7.58
CA GLU A 336 -4.72 6.71 -6.68
C GLU A 336 -6.08 7.23 -6.19
N ALA A 337 -7.11 7.11 -7.03
CA ALA A 337 -8.44 7.61 -6.77
C ALA A 337 -9.52 6.60 -7.21
N PHE A 338 -10.67 6.69 -6.55
CA PHE A 338 -11.85 5.87 -6.80
C PHE A 338 -13.04 6.77 -7.07
N VAL A 339 -13.81 6.46 -8.12
CA VAL A 339 -15.10 7.13 -8.42
C VAL A 339 -16.21 6.11 -8.32
N PHE A 340 -16.89 6.08 -7.17
CA PHE A 340 -18.01 5.19 -6.93
C PHE A 340 -19.27 5.71 -7.61
N LEU A 341 -19.90 4.86 -8.41
CA LEU A 341 -21.08 5.17 -9.20
C LEU A 341 -22.32 4.43 -8.69
N ARG A 342 -23.46 5.11 -8.77
CA ARG A 342 -24.78 4.50 -8.57
C ARG A 342 -25.79 5.04 -9.58
N ILE A 343 -26.43 4.15 -10.32
CA ILE A 343 -27.59 4.45 -11.16
C ILE A 343 -28.85 4.20 -10.32
N PRO A 344 -29.69 5.21 -10.06
CA PRO A 344 -30.92 5.06 -9.30
C PRO A 344 -32.03 4.45 -10.18
N ASP A 345 -33.28 4.51 -9.70
CA ASP A 345 -34.45 4.02 -10.44
C ASP A 345 -34.71 4.81 -11.74
N ASP A 346 -34.27 6.07 -11.80
CA ASP A 346 -34.17 6.82 -13.05
C ASP A 346 -32.81 6.54 -13.71
N PRO A 347 -32.76 5.74 -14.78
CA PRO A 347 -31.52 5.38 -15.43
C PRO A 347 -30.86 6.57 -16.16
N SER A 348 -31.53 7.71 -16.32
CA SER A 348 -30.95 8.88 -16.98
C SER A 348 -29.95 9.65 -16.09
N ILE A 349 -29.83 9.27 -14.83
CA ILE A 349 -28.95 9.91 -13.84
C ILE A 349 -27.91 8.90 -13.36
N VAL A 350 -26.67 9.33 -13.18
CA VAL A 350 -25.68 8.58 -12.42
C VAL A 350 -25.15 9.44 -11.27
N TYR A 351 -25.19 8.88 -10.07
CA TYR A 351 -24.58 9.49 -8.89
C TYR A 351 -23.11 9.09 -8.81
N PHE A 352 -22.23 10.02 -8.43
CA PHE A 352 -20.80 9.75 -8.26
C PHE A 352 -20.26 10.21 -6.90
N SER A 353 -19.28 9.50 -6.36
CA SER A 353 -18.51 9.90 -5.18
C SER A 353 -17.03 9.67 -5.40
N VAL A 354 -16.19 10.68 -5.13
CA VAL A 354 -14.73 10.62 -5.32
C VAL A 354 -14.03 10.38 -4.00
N CYS A 355 -13.19 9.34 -3.95
CA CYS A 355 -12.31 9.03 -2.83
C CYS A 355 -10.85 9.04 -3.29
N VAL A 356 -9.98 9.67 -2.51
CA VAL A 356 -8.53 9.70 -2.73
C VAL A 356 -7.86 9.22 -1.44
N PRO A 357 -7.60 7.91 -1.30
CA PRO A 357 -7.18 7.31 -0.03
C PRO A 357 -5.96 7.98 0.61
N SER A 358 -5.00 8.44 -0.19
CA SER A 358 -3.81 9.16 0.29
C SER A 358 -4.11 10.54 0.91
N MET A 359 -5.21 11.18 0.51
CA MET A 359 -5.66 12.47 1.05
C MET A 359 -6.74 12.32 2.11
N ASP A 360 -7.55 11.27 2.01
CA ASP A 360 -8.69 11.02 2.90
C ASP A 360 -8.27 10.52 4.29
N VAL A 361 -7.17 9.76 4.36
CA VAL A 361 -6.58 9.25 5.60
C VAL A 361 -5.55 10.26 6.12
N LEU A 362 -5.99 11.23 6.94
CA LEU A 362 -5.08 12.19 7.57
C LEU A 362 -4.35 11.58 8.78
N GLU A 363 -3.10 11.97 9.01
CA GLU A 363 -2.16 11.45 10.03
C GLU A 363 -2.67 11.50 11.49
N ASN A 364 -3.74 12.24 11.80
CA ASN A 364 -4.16 12.54 13.18
C ASN A 364 -5.31 11.67 13.75
N GLY A 365 -5.42 10.38 13.39
CA GLY A 365 -6.04 9.41 14.31
C GLY A 365 -6.83 8.22 13.73
N ASP A 366 -6.90 7.16 14.55
CA ASP A 366 -7.64 5.88 14.50
C ASP A 366 -9.02 5.88 13.81
N LEU A 367 -9.67 7.04 13.76
CA LEU A 367 -11.02 7.19 13.25
C LEU A 367 -11.09 7.22 11.72
N LYS A 368 -9.98 7.20 10.96
CA LYS A 368 -10.01 7.34 9.49
C LYS A 368 -9.69 6.10 8.68
N LEU A 369 -9.44 4.95 9.32
CA LEU A 369 -9.16 3.70 8.60
C LEU A 369 -10.31 3.26 7.68
N HIS A 370 -11.53 3.70 7.97
CA HIS A 370 -12.69 3.50 7.11
C HIS A 370 -12.58 4.20 5.74
N ARG A 371 -11.61 5.10 5.54
CA ARG A 371 -11.35 5.85 4.30
C ARG A 371 -10.25 5.26 3.43
N THR A 372 -9.62 4.18 3.89
CA THR A 372 -8.64 3.44 3.07
C THR A 372 -9.33 2.83 1.84
N ALA A 373 -8.56 2.54 0.80
CA ALA A 373 -9.07 1.90 -0.42
C ALA A 373 -9.84 0.60 -0.11
N VAL A 374 -9.22 -0.30 0.65
CA VAL A 374 -9.83 -1.57 1.09
C VAL A 374 -11.12 -1.32 1.84
N ALA A 375 -11.14 -0.38 2.79
CA ALA A 375 -12.33 -0.10 3.58
C ALA A 375 -13.48 0.42 2.72
N GLN A 376 -13.22 1.40 1.85
CA GLN A 376 -14.23 2.00 0.97
C GLN A 376 -14.81 0.99 -0.02
N VAL A 377 -13.96 0.18 -0.68
CA VAL A 377 -14.40 -0.86 -1.61
C VAL A 377 -15.20 -1.94 -0.88
N PHE A 378 -14.75 -2.37 0.30
CA PHE A 378 -15.46 -3.36 1.11
C PHE A 378 -16.88 -2.91 1.46
N THR A 379 -17.05 -1.72 2.03
CA THR A 379 -18.38 -1.23 2.43
C THR A 379 -19.25 -0.79 1.25
N PHE A 380 -18.64 -0.34 0.14
CA PHE A 380 -19.34 -0.18 -1.12
C PHE A 380 -19.96 -1.50 -1.60
N LEU A 381 -19.17 -2.57 -1.69
CA LEU A 381 -19.65 -3.88 -2.15
C LEU A 381 -20.64 -4.54 -1.17
N LEU A 382 -20.51 -4.28 0.13
CA LEU A 382 -21.55 -4.67 1.09
C LEU A 382 -22.89 -4.00 0.79
N THR A 383 -22.88 -2.78 0.25
CA THR A 383 -24.11 -2.13 -0.22
C THR A 383 -24.65 -2.83 -1.46
N THR A 384 -23.79 -3.09 -2.46
CA THR A 384 -24.22 -3.64 -3.76
C THR A 384 -24.82 -5.05 -3.63
N THR A 385 -24.22 -5.90 -2.78
CA THR A 385 -24.67 -7.28 -2.54
C THR A 385 -26.06 -7.39 -1.91
N ARG A 386 -26.57 -6.29 -1.33
CA ARG A 386 -27.89 -6.19 -0.69
C ARG A 386 -28.95 -5.58 -1.60
N THR A 387 -28.54 -4.97 -2.69
CA THR A 387 -29.46 -4.31 -3.63
C THR A 387 -30.16 -5.37 -4.47
N LYS A 388 -31.46 -5.17 -4.69
CA LYS A 388 -32.24 -6.00 -5.61
C LYS A 388 -31.90 -5.60 -7.06
N PRO A 389 -31.92 -6.54 -8.01
CA PRO A 389 -31.79 -6.21 -9.43
C PRO A 389 -32.86 -5.20 -9.86
N PRO A 390 -32.54 -4.30 -10.82
CA PRO A 390 -33.50 -3.35 -11.35
C PRO A 390 -34.65 -4.07 -12.09
N PRO A 391 -35.87 -3.51 -12.09
CA PRO A 391 -37.01 -4.07 -12.82
C PRO A 391 -36.87 -3.89 -14.34
N ASP A 392 -37.61 -4.67 -15.14
CA ASP A 392 -37.59 -4.57 -16.62
C ASP A 392 -37.90 -3.16 -17.15
N VAL A 393 -38.73 -2.40 -16.44
CA VAL A 393 -39.04 -0.99 -16.79
C VAL A 393 -37.78 -0.13 -16.77
N TRP A 394 -36.86 -0.36 -15.83
CA TRP A 394 -35.60 0.38 -15.75
C TRP A 394 -34.74 0.15 -17.00
N HIS A 395 -34.68 -1.09 -17.48
CA HIS A 395 -33.96 -1.42 -18.71
C HIS A 395 -34.59 -0.74 -19.93
N ASN A 396 -35.92 -0.79 -20.04
CA ASN A 396 -36.64 -0.16 -21.15
C ASN A 396 -36.47 1.36 -21.19
N GLU A 397 -36.39 2.02 -20.03
CA GLU A 397 -36.10 3.47 -19.97
C GLU A 397 -34.63 3.77 -20.29
N ALA A 398 -33.69 2.92 -19.86
CA ALA A 398 -32.28 3.08 -20.17
C ALA A 398 -32.00 2.96 -21.68
N GLU A 399 -32.71 2.08 -22.38
CA GLU A 399 -32.59 1.91 -23.84
C GLU A 399 -33.04 3.15 -24.65
N LYS A 400 -33.81 4.07 -24.05
CA LYS A 400 -34.27 5.31 -24.69
C LYS A 400 -33.27 6.45 -24.56
N LEU A 401 -32.18 6.26 -23.83
CA LEU A 401 -31.15 7.28 -23.65
C LEU A 401 -30.37 7.52 -24.95
N GLY A 402 -29.73 8.68 -25.02
CA GLY A 402 -28.93 9.08 -26.17
C GLY A 402 -27.66 8.24 -26.30
N ILE A 403 -27.07 8.28 -27.50
CA ILE A 403 -25.81 7.63 -27.81
C ILE A 403 -24.74 8.73 -27.95
N TRP A 404 -23.61 8.53 -27.28
CA TRP A 404 -22.43 9.37 -27.41
C TRP A 404 -21.39 8.61 -28.23
N GLU A 405 -21.06 9.15 -29.40
CA GLU A 405 -20.22 8.48 -30.42
C GLU A 405 -18.71 8.64 -30.19
N VAL A 406 -18.29 9.15 -29.03
CA VAL A 406 -16.90 9.52 -28.77
C VAL A 406 -16.26 8.51 -27.82
N GLU A 407 -15.13 7.92 -28.23
CA GLU A 407 -14.32 7.07 -27.35
C GLU A 407 -13.47 7.88 -26.36
N TYR A 408 -13.16 7.28 -25.22
CA TYR A 408 -12.28 7.90 -24.22
C TYR A 408 -10.93 8.30 -24.81
N ASP A 409 -10.32 7.40 -25.58
CA ASP A 409 -9.01 7.65 -26.20
C ASP A 409 -9.07 8.79 -27.24
N ASP A 410 -10.20 8.99 -27.93
CA ASP A 410 -10.43 10.13 -28.82
C ASP A 410 -10.51 11.45 -28.07
N VAL A 411 -11.14 11.45 -26.88
CA VAL A 411 -11.14 12.61 -25.99
C VAL A 411 -9.73 12.90 -25.52
N LEU A 412 -9.02 11.87 -25.03
CA LEU A 412 -7.67 12.00 -24.50
C LEU A 412 -6.69 12.51 -25.57
N ALA A 413 -6.81 12.03 -26.81
CA ALA A 413 -5.96 12.42 -27.94
C ALA A 413 -6.03 13.93 -28.26
N LYS A 414 -7.16 14.59 -27.97
CA LYS A 414 -7.36 16.03 -28.21
C LYS A 414 -6.72 16.93 -27.15
N ILE A 415 -6.26 16.36 -26.04
CA ILE A 415 -5.73 17.11 -24.90
C ILE A 415 -4.24 17.40 -25.12
N PRO A 416 -3.76 18.64 -24.94
CA PRO A 416 -2.34 18.94 -25.05
C PRO A 416 -1.48 18.08 -24.11
N LEU A 417 -0.31 17.62 -24.59
CA LEU A 417 0.60 16.79 -23.78
C LEU A 417 1.06 17.48 -22.49
N ALA A 418 1.12 18.81 -22.46
CA ALA A 418 1.44 19.59 -21.27
C ALA A 418 0.39 19.39 -20.16
N ASP A 419 -0.89 19.37 -20.53
CA ASP A 419 -2.00 19.13 -19.60
C ASP A 419 -2.13 17.67 -19.18
N ARG A 420 -1.63 16.73 -20.01
CA ARG A 420 -1.56 15.29 -19.66
C ARG A 420 -0.45 14.96 -18.65
N LYS A 421 0.64 15.71 -18.65
CA LYS A 421 1.82 15.48 -17.78
C LYS A 421 1.87 16.42 -16.58
N ARG A 422 0.78 17.12 -16.30
CA ARG A 422 0.72 18.10 -15.22
C ARG A 422 0.83 17.36 -13.88
N ASN A 423 1.96 17.56 -13.20
CA ASN A 423 2.29 16.98 -11.89
C ASN A 423 2.25 18.05 -10.77
N ASP A 424 1.61 19.19 -11.01
CA ASP A 424 1.57 20.33 -10.09
C ASP A 424 0.34 20.29 -9.14
N VAL A 425 0.33 21.20 -8.16
CA VAL A 425 -0.72 21.42 -7.15
C VAL A 425 -2.13 21.37 -7.76
N LEU A 426 -3.04 20.64 -7.12
CA LEU A 426 -4.45 20.51 -7.51
C LEU A 426 -5.07 21.87 -7.80
N ILE A 427 -5.70 22.01 -8.97
CA ILE A 427 -6.36 23.27 -9.36
C ILE A 427 -7.65 23.46 -8.57
N ALA A 428 -8.41 22.38 -8.39
CA ALA A 428 -9.61 22.36 -7.58
C ALA A 428 -9.26 21.85 -6.16
N PRO A 429 -9.71 22.54 -5.09
CA PRO A 429 -9.50 22.04 -3.74
C PRO A 429 -10.26 20.72 -3.55
N TYR A 430 -9.54 19.62 -3.35
CA TYR A 430 -10.16 18.36 -2.96
C TYR A 430 -10.64 18.47 -1.52
N GLN A 431 -11.94 18.26 -1.30
CA GLN A 431 -12.52 18.18 0.03
C GLN A 431 -12.92 16.73 0.33
N PRO A 432 -12.22 16.07 1.26
CA PRO A 432 -12.65 14.77 1.77
C PRO A 432 -14.09 14.85 2.27
N GLN A 433 -14.92 13.88 1.91
CA GLN A 433 -16.30 13.84 2.41
C GLN A 433 -16.29 13.76 3.95
N CYS A 434 -16.98 14.68 4.61
CA CYS A 434 -17.04 14.72 6.07
C CYS A 434 -18.04 13.69 6.58
N TRP A 435 -17.69 12.95 7.62
CA TRP A 435 -18.63 12.12 8.37
C TRP A 435 -19.12 12.98 9.53
N GLU A 436 -20.43 13.15 9.70
CA GLU A 436 -20.97 13.94 10.82
C GLU A 436 -20.66 13.21 12.13
N ASP A 437 -19.75 13.80 12.93
CA ASP A 437 -19.45 13.47 14.31
C ASP A 437 -19.55 11.97 14.67
N PHE A 438 -18.52 11.21 14.29
CA PHE A 438 -18.25 9.90 14.85
C PHE A 438 -18.28 10.03 16.39
N LYS A 439 -19.37 9.61 17.02
CA LYS A 439 -19.54 9.72 18.47
C LYS A 439 -18.38 8.98 19.13
N ARG A 440 -17.50 9.77 19.76
CA ARG A 440 -16.29 9.38 20.47
C ARG A 440 -16.41 7.96 21.04
N PHE A 441 -15.55 7.06 20.57
CA PHE A 441 -15.26 5.83 21.29
C PHE A 441 -14.91 6.18 22.74
N PRO A 442 -15.53 5.56 23.76
CA PRO A 442 -14.90 5.46 25.05
C PRO A 442 -13.78 4.42 24.92
N LEU A 443 -12.58 4.87 24.58
CA LEU A 443 -11.39 4.03 24.71
C LEU A 443 -11.20 3.76 26.21
N GLN A 444 -11.36 2.51 26.63
CA GLN A 444 -10.83 2.05 27.91
C GLN A 444 -9.30 2.11 27.81
N THR A 445 -8.73 3.18 28.33
CA THR A 445 -7.31 3.26 28.66
C THR A 445 -7.00 2.18 29.70
N ARG A 446 -6.43 1.05 29.27
CA ARG A 446 -5.89 0.07 30.21
C ARG A 446 -4.51 0.51 30.68
N ARG A 447 -4.50 1.12 31.87
CA ARG A 447 -3.37 1.05 32.81
C ARG A 447 -3.06 -0.41 33.13
N SER A 448 -1.76 -0.68 33.23
CA SER A 448 -1.08 -1.87 33.74
C SER A 448 -1.83 -2.61 34.87
N LEU A 449 -1.85 -3.96 34.80
CA LEU A 449 -1.35 -4.84 35.88
C LEU A 449 -1.37 -6.33 35.46
N ALA A 450 -0.17 -6.92 35.56
CA ALA A 450 0.21 -8.26 36.01
C ALA A 450 -0.72 -9.48 35.83
N THR A 451 -0.13 -10.50 35.17
CA THR A 451 -0.22 -11.96 35.40
C THR A 451 -1.57 -12.57 35.76
N ASP A 452 -2.06 -13.46 34.89
CA ASP A 452 -2.21 -14.87 35.32
C ASP A 452 -2.20 -15.84 34.13
N SER A 453 -1.54 -16.96 34.37
CA SER A 453 -1.17 -17.98 33.39
C SER A 453 -2.17 -19.14 33.32
N ARG A 454 -2.19 -19.78 32.13
CA ARG A 454 -2.78 -21.10 31.78
C ARG A 454 -4.29 -21.10 31.53
N ILE A 455 -4.71 -21.49 30.31
CA ILE A 455 -5.10 -22.87 29.94
C ILE A 455 -4.86 -23.09 28.43
N LEU A 456 -4.16 -24.18 28.12
CA LEU A 456 -3.93 -24.77 26.79
C LEU A 456 -5.18 -25.50 26.27
N GLY A 457 -5.42 -25.48 24.95
CA GLY A 457 -6.21 -26.55 24.32
C GLY A 457 -6.91 -26.23 22.99
N GLN A 458 -6.19 -26.44 21.89
CA GLN A 458 -6.64 -27.02 20.61
C GLN A 458 -7.88 -26.42 19.87
N ASN A 459 -7.70 -25.96 18.63
CA ASN A 459 -7.68 -26.88 17.48
C ASN A 459 -7.41 -26.20 16.13
N ALA A 460 -6.57 -26.90 15.36
CA ALA A 460 -6.22 -26.67 13.97
C ALA A 460 -7.45 -26.68 13.04
N ARG A 461 -7.51 -25.68 12.13
CA ARG A 461 -8.19 -25.72 10.82
C ARG A 461 -7.89 -24.42 10.04
N GLN A 462 -6.65 -24.17 9.67
CA GLN A 462 -6.31 -23.09 8.73
C GLN A 462 -5.25 -23.55 7.73
N THR A 463 -5.65 -24.43 6.81
CA THR A 463 -4.83 -24.82 5.64
C THR A 463 -5.62 -24.84 4.33
N LYS A 464 -6.85 -24.29 4.30
CA LYS A 464 -7.64 -24.21 3.05
C LYS A 464 -7.62 -22.84 2.36
N THR A 465 -7.33 -21.75 3.07
CA THR A 465 -7.29 -20.39 2.48
C THR A 465 -6.06 -20.18 1.59
N PHE A 466 -4.97 -20.92 1.81
CA PHE A 466 -3.73 -20.75 1.04
C PHE A 466 -3.79 -21.35 -0.37
N PHE A 467 -4.60 -22.39 -0.60
CA PHE A 467 -4.63 -23.07 -1.91
C PHE A 467 -5.30 -22.24 -3.02
N ARG A 468 -6.22 -21.32 -2.69
CA ARG A 468 -6.87 -20.44 -3.68
C ARG A 468 -5.98 -19.29 -4.15
N LEU A 469 -5.17 -18.71 -3.26
CA LEU A 469 -4.14 -17.72 -3.62
C LEU A 469 -3.00 -18.34 -4.45
N PHE A 470 -2.63 -19.61 -4.16
CA PHE A 470 -1.52 -20.27 -4.85
C PHE A 470 -1.85 -20.72 -6.28
N GLN A 471 -3.11 -21.06 -6.60
CA GLN A 471 -3.47 -21.56 -7.93
C GLN A 471 -3.69 -20.46 -8.99
N ARG A 472 -3.96 -19.21 -8.60
CA ARG A 472 -4.21 -18.12 -9.56
C ARG A 472 -2.98 -17.27 -9.94
N LEU A 473 -1.90 -17.35 -9.16
CA LEU A 473 -0.63 -16.65 -9.46
C LEU A 473 0.40 -17.50 -10.23
N LEU A 474 0.09 -18.76 -10.53
CA LEU A 474 1.05 -19.76 -11.04
C LEU A 474 0.63 -20.45 -12.35
N VAL A 475 -0.32 -19.91 -13.12
CA VAL A 475 -0.50 -20.36 -14.51
C VAL A 475 0.41 -19.50 -15.41
N PRO A 476 1.56 -20.01 -15.88
CA PRO A 476 2.15 -19.49 -17.09
C PRO A 476 1.22 -19.92 -18.24
N VAL A 477 0.46 -18.98 -18.81
CA VAL A 477 -0.10 -19.20 -20.14
C VAL A 477 1.11 -19.23 -21.08
N GLY A 478 1.52 -20.44 -21.42
CA GLY A 478 2.59 -20.70 -22.37
C GLY A 478 2.13 -20.41 -23.79
N MET A 479 3.02 -19.72 -24.51
CA MET A 479 3.09 -19.44 -25.96
C MET A 479 1.97 -18.60 -26.58
#